data_AF-A0A919LDK0-F1
#
_entry.id   AF-A0A919LDK0-F1
#
_cell.length_a   1.000
_cell.length_b   1.000
_cell.length_c   1.000
_cell.angle_alpha   90.00
_cell.angle_beta   90.00
_cell.angle_gamma   90.00
#
_symmetry.space_group_name_H-M   'P 1'
#
loop_
_entity.id
_entity.type
_entity.pdbx_description
1 polymer ?
#
loop_
_entity_poly.entity_id
_entity_poly.type
_entity_poly.pdbx_seq_one_letter_code
_entity_poly.pdbx_strand_id
1 'polypeptide(L)'
;MTAEIPSVDAIAVAVRDLDETNIAGDVQTLSWMGLLEVTGERISINPRGRAACLEAECATLGKRLVEVSVFADELQRRAPSLSTEMHALRQLAEGVWSMTEATAYLERRA
;
A
#
# COMPACT_ATOMS: atom_id res chain seq x y z
N MET A 1 17.53 7.55 -9.85
CA MET A 1 16.53 7.37 -8.78
C MET A 1 17.28 7.47 -7.47
N THR A 2 17.31 8.64 -6.86
CA THR A 2 17.97 8.88 -5.57
C THR A 2 17.11 8.26 -4.49
N ALA A 3 17.63 7.23 -3.80
CA ALA A 3 16.96 6.69 -2.63
C ALA A 3 17.01 7.76 -1.53
N GLU A 4 15.86 8.25 -1.09
CA GLU A 4 15.77 9.08 0.10
C GLU A 4 16.21 8.26 1.31
N ILE A 5 17.09 8.83 2.13
CA ILE A 5 17.49 8.23 3.39
C ILE A 5 16.33 8.45 4.37
N PRO A 6 15.72 7.39 4.92
CA PRO A 6 14.60 7.53 5.84
C PRO A 6 15.03 8.29 7.11
N SER A 7 14.12 9.13 7.62
CA SER A 7 14.37 9.87 8.86
C SER A 7 14.51 8.93 10.06
N VAL A 8 15.19 9.39 11.11
CA VAL A 8 15.36 8.61 12.36
C VAL A 8 14.02 8.21 12.96
N ASP A 9 13.00 9.06 12.89
CA ASP A 9 11.64 8.75 13.36
C ASP A 9 10.97 7.66 12.52
N ALA A 10 11.17 7.68 11.20
CA ALA A 10 10.65 6.65 10.31
C ALA A 10 11.31 5.30 10.58
N ILE A 11 12.62 5.29 10.85
CA ILE A 11 13.33 4.09 11.29
C ILE A 11 12.76 3.62 12.62
N ALA A 12 12.66 4.48 13.63
CA ALA A 12 12.15 4.13 14.96
C ALA A 12 10.73 3.53 14.95
N VAL A 13 9.84 4.08 14.11
CA VAL A 13 8.49 3.53 13.90
C VAL A 13 8.55 2.15 13.25
N ALA A 14 9.40 1.96 12.23
CA ALA A 14 9.51 0.69 11.52
C ALA A 14 10.08 -0.44 12.41
N VAL A 15 11.02 -0.14 13.31
CA VAL A 15 11.57 -1.15 14.24
C VAL A 15 10.69 -1.41 15.46
N ARG A 16 9.78 -0.49 15.82
CA ARG A 16 8.96 -0.59 17.04
C ARG A 16 8.11 -1.86 17.08
N ASP A 17 7.60 -2.29 15.94
CA ASP A 17 6.70 -3.45 15.84
C ASP A 17 7.47 -4.74 15.50
N LEU A 18 8.80 -4.69 15.38
CA LEU A 18 9.60 -5.90 15.21
C LEU A 18 9.70 -6.64 16.54
N ASP A 19 9.33 -7.92 16.51
CA ASP A 19 9.60 -8.81 17.61
C ASP A 19 11.10 -9.13 17.64
N GLU A 20 11.84 -8.43 18.50
CA GLU A 20 13.28 -8.59 18.69
C GLU A 20 13.69 -10.04 18.96
N THR A 21 12.79 -10.86 19.53
CA THR A 21 13.07 -12.27 19.82
C THR A 21 13.03 -13.16 18.57
N ASN A 22 12.36 -12.71 17.51
CA ASN A 22 12.15 -13.48 16.28
C ASN A 22 12.98 -12.99 15.08
N ILE A 23 13.69 -11.84 15.19
CA ILE A 23 14.49 -11.28 14.07
C ILE A 23 15.42 -12.31 13.44
N ALA A 24 16.12 -13.12 14.23
CA ALA A 24 17.05 -14.13 13.70
C ALA A 24 16.31 -15.23 12.89
N GLY A 25 15.15 -15.66 13.36
CA GLY A 25 14.31 -16.64 12.66
C GLY A 25 13.69 -16.07 11.38
N ASP A 26 13.30 -14.80 11.40
CA ASP A 26 12.77 -14.10 10.24
C ASP A 26 13.84 -13.91 9.16
N VAL A 27 15.03 -13.45 9.54
CA VAL A 27 16.17 -13.31 8.63
C VAL A 27 16.55 -14.66 8.01
N GLN A 28 16.60 -15.72 8.82
CA GLN A 28 16.86 -17.08 8.32
C GLN A 28 15.78 -17.52 7.32
N THR A 29 14.51 -17.30 7.65
CA THR A 29 13.38 -17.64 6.78
C THR A 29 13.44 -16.88 5.46
N LEU A 30 13.65 -15.56 5.49
CA LEU A 30 13.74 -14.72 4.30
C LEU A 30 14.98 -15.07 3.45
N SER A 31 16.07 -15.50 4.08
CA SER A 31 17.24 -16.04 3.37
C SER A 31 16.93 -17.37 2.68
N TRP A 32 16.25 -18.32 3.34
CA TRP A 32 15.80 -19.57 2.73
C TRP A 32 14.80 -19.36 1.59
N MET A 33 13.94 -18.34 1.68
CA MET A 33 13.05 -17.94 0.60
C MET A 33 13.80 -17.27 -0.58
N GLY A 34 15.09 -17.00 -0.42
CA GLY A 34 15.93 -16.35 -1.43
C GLY A 34 15.56 -14.89 -1.65
N LEU A 35 15.07 -14.20 -0.61
CA LEU A 35 14.70 -12.78 -0.65
C LEU A 35 15.82 -11.86 -0.15
N LEU A 36 16.74 -12.43 0.63
CA LEU A 36 17.92 -11.75 1.16
C LEU A 36 19.19 -12.32 0.52
N GLU A 37 20.19 -11.47 0.40
CA GLU A 37 21.57 -11.83 0.14
C GLU A 37 22.39 -11.58 1.40
N VAL A 38 23.18 -12.57 1.80
CA VAL A 38 24.02 -12.53 3.00
C VAL A 38 25.47 -12.65 2.56
N THR A 39 26.28 -11.61 2.81
CA THR A 39 27.70 -11.54 2.45
C THR A 39 28.54 -11.21 3.68
N GLY A 40 29.09 -12.26 4.31
CA GLY A 40 29.77 -12.12 5.59
C GLY A 40 28.81 -11.59 6.66
N GLU A 41 29.10 -10.40 7.19
CA GLU A 41 28.28 -9.72 8.20
C GLU A 41 27.21 -8.79 7.59
N ARG A 42 27.10 -8.71 6.25
CA ARG A 42 26.13 -7.85 5.58
C ARG A 42 24.90 -8.62 5.12
N ILE A 43 23.74 -8.03 5.37
CA ILE A 43 22.45 -8.50 4.89
C ILE A 43 21.88 -7.41 3.98
N SER A 44 21.46 -7.80 2.77
CA SER A 44 20.79 -6.89 1.84
C SER A 44 19.60 -7.57 1.17
N ILE A 45 18.56 -6.81 0.89
CA ILE A 45 17.44 -7.28 0.08
C ILE A 45 17.89 -7.42 -1.38
N ASN A 46 17.66 -8.60 -1.97
CA ASN A 46 17.98 -8.83 -3.38
C ASN A 46 16.81 -8.39 -4.29
N PRO A 47 16.94 -8.40 -5.63
CA PRO A 47 15.86 -7.98 -6.52
C PRO A 47 14.54 -8.74 -6.34
N ARG A 48 14.60 -10.04 -6.00
CA ARG A 48 13.42 -10.86 -5.70
C ARG A 48 12.75 -10.43 -4.40
N GLY A 49 13.55 -10.17 -3.37
CA GLY A 49 13.05 -9.58 -2.11
C GLY A 49 12.36 -8.24 -2.34
N ARG A 50 12.96 -7.36 -3.16
CA ARG A 50 12.36 -6.06 -3.50
C ARG A 50 11.02 -6.22 -4.22
N ALA A 51 10.92 -7.17 -5.14
CA ALA A 51 9.64 -7.48 -5.81
C ALA A 51 8.59 -7.97 -4.81
N ALA A 52 8.95 -8.89 -3.90
CA ALA A 52 8.05 -9.38 -2.87
C ALA A 52 7.55 -8.28 -1.91
N CYS A 53 8.42 -7.34 -1.53
CA CYS A 53 8.02 -6.15 -0.75
C CYS A 53 7.01 -5.30 -1.51
N LEU A 54 7.28 -4.97 -2.78
CA LEU A 54 6.38 -4.17 -3.60
C LEU A 54 5.03 -4.87 -3.82
N GLU A 55 5.01 -6.19 -4.00
CA GLU A 55 3.78 -6.97 -4.10
C GLU A 55 2.96 -6.89 -2.81
N ALA A 56 3.59 -7.01 -1.64
CA ALA A 56 2.92 -6.89 -0.35
C ALA A 56 2.37 -5.48 -0.10
N GLU A 57 3.12 -4.43 -0.48
CA GLU A 57 2.67 -3.04 -0.42
C GLU A 57 1.47 -2.81 -1.35
N CYS A 58 1.55 -3.25 -2.61
CA CYS A 58 0.46 -3.17 -3.57
C CYS A 58 -0.78 -3.92 -3.08
N ALA A 59 -0.64 -5.11 -2.48
CA ALA A 59 -1.76 -5.85 -1.91
C ALA A 59 -2.41 -5.09 -0.74
N THR A 60 -1.61 -4.44 0.11
CA THR A 60 -2.10 -3.63 1.22
C THR A 60 -2.84 -2.39 0.72
N LEU A 61 -2.29 -1.68 -0.25
CA LEU A 61 -2.95 -0.54 -0.88
C LEU A 61 -4.23 -0.96 -1.61
N GLY A 62 -4.21 -2.09 -2.32
CA GLY A 62 -5.38 -2.66 -2.97
C GLY A 62 -6.52 -2.94 -1.98
N LYS A 63 -6.22 -3.54 -0.82
CA LYS A 63 -7.22 -3.73 0.25
C LYS A 63 -7.82 -2.41 0.73
N ARG A 64 -6.99 -1.39 0.97
CA ARG A 64 -7.46 -0.06 1.37
C ARG A 64 -8.36 0.59 0.32
N LEU A 65 -8.04 0.43 -0.96
CA LEU A 65 -8.88 0.94 -2.05
C LEU A 65 -10.23 0.23 -2.11
N VAL A 66 -10.25 -1.10 -1.89
CA VAL A 66 -11.51 -1.85 -1.75
C VAL A 66 -12.34 -1.34 -0.57
N GLU A 67 -11.72 -1.07 0.58
CA GLU A 67 -12.41 -0.49 1.75
C GLU A 67 -13.00 0.90 1.43
N VAL A 68 -12.31 1.73 0.65
CA VAL A 68 -12.83 3.03 0.18
C VAL A 68 -14.06 2.84 -0.70
N SER A 69 -14.05 1.90 -1.65
CA SER A 69 -15.22 1.61 -2.49
C SER A 69 -16.41 1.12 -1.66
N VAL A 70 -16.18 0.21 -0.72
CA VAL A 70 -17.23 -0.29 0.21
C VAL A 70 -17.78 0.84 1.07
N PHE A 71 -16.92 1.73 1.56
CA PHE A 71 -17.35 2.89 2.34
C PHE A 71 -18.20 3.84 1.49
N ALA A 72 -17.86 4.03 0.20
CA ALA A 72 -18.66 4.82 -0.72
C ALA A 72 -20.06 4.23 -0.94
N ASP A 73 -20.18 2.90 -1.04
CA ASP A 73 -21.48 2.20 -1.11
C ASP A 73 -22.32 2.46 0.15
N GLU A 74 -21.71 2.33 1.32
CA GLU A 74 -22.39 2.56 2.59
C GLU A 74 -22.81 4.02 2.75
N LEU A 75 -21.98 4.97 2.31
CA LEU A 75 -22.30 6.39 2.37
C LEU A 75 -23.43 6.75 1.41
N GLN A 76 -23.43 6.22 0.18
CA GLN A 76 -24.54 6.40 -0.77
C GLN A 76 -25.85 5.84 -0.21
N ARG A 77 -25.80 4.66 0.44
CA ARG A 77 -26.98 4.04 1.06
C ARG A 77 -27.58 4.93 2.15
N ARG A 78 -26.75 5.62 2.94
CA ARG A 78 -27.18 6.55 3.99
C ARG A 78 -27.59 7.93 3.46
N ALA A 79 -26.97 8.37 2.37
CA ALA A 79 -27.20 9.68 1.77
C ALA A 79 -27.31 9.55 0.23
N PRO A 80 -28.50 9.17 -0.29
CA PRO A 80 -28.70 8.96 -1.73
C PRO A 80 -28.41 10.18 -2.62
N SER A 81 -28.46 11.38 -2.04
CA SER A 81 -28.10 12.63 -2.72
C SER A 81 -26.64 12.67 -3.18
N LEU A 82 -25.75 11.88 -2.57
CA LEU A 82 -24.32 11.80 -2.91
C LEU A 82 -24.01 10.75 -4.00
N SER A 83 -25.02 10.26 -4.72
CA SER A 83 -24.85 9.13 -5.65
C SER A 83 -23.81 9.39 -6.76
N THR A 84 -23.75 10.62 -7.28
CA THR A 84 -22.77 11.04 -8.30
C THR A 84 -21.35 11.03 -7.73
N GLU A 85 -21.16 11.60 -6.55
CA GLU A 85 -19.89 11.67 -5.84
C GLU A 85 -19.38 10.28 -5.47
N MET A 86 -20.25 9.42 -4.95
CA MET A 86 -19.90 8.06 -4.58
C MET A 86 -19.57 7.20 -5.81
N HIS A 87 -20.24 7.43 -6.94
CA HIS A 87 -19.86 6.77 -8.20
C HIS A 87 -18.46 7.18 -8.65
N ALA A 88 -18.15 8.48 -8.67
CA ALA A 88 -16.83 8.96 -9.03
C ALA A 88 -15.73 8.41 -8.10
N LEU A 89 -16.00 8.36 -6.79
CA LEU A 89 -15.08 7.83 -5.79
C LEU A 89 -14.80 6.33 -6.01
N ARG A 90 -15.81 5.51 -6.33
CA ARG A 90 -15.62 4.09 -6.65
C ARG A 90 -14.76 3.89 -7.88
N GLN A 91 -15.05 4.61 -8.97
CA GLN A 91 -14.28 4.48 -10.21
C GLN A 91 -12.81 4.89 -10.02
N LEU A 92 -12.55 5.90 -9.17
CA LEU A 92 -11.20 6.28 -8.79
C LEU A 92 -10.52 5.19 -7.94
N ALA A 93 -11.21 4.66 -6.93
CA ALA A 93 -10.66 3.64 -6.03
C ALA A 93 -10.39 2.31 -6.74
N GLU A 94 -11.23 1.92 -7.71
CA GLU A 94 -11.04 0.75 -8.56
C GLU A 94 -9.92 0.95 -9.60
N GLY A 95 -9.37 2.16 -9.72
CA GLY A 95 -8.35 2.49 -10.71
C GLY A 95 -8.87 2.54 -12.14
N VAL A 96 -10.20 2.58 -12.33
CA VAL A 96 -10.84 2.71 -13.64
C VAL A 96 -10.69 4.13 -14.15
N TRP A 97 -10.80 5.12 -13.26
CA TRP A 97 -10.62 6.54 -13.57
C TRP A 97 -9.38 7.12 -12.90
N SER A 98 -8.74 8.02 -13.61
CA SER A 98 -7.84 8.99 -13.03
C SER A 98 -8.59 10.05 -12.21
N MET A 99 -7.87 10.77 -11.36
CA MET A 99 -8.42 11.91 -10.62
C MET A 99 -9.04 12.97 -11.55
N THR A 100 -8.43 13.18 -12.72
CA THR A 100 -8.92 14.12 -13.75
C THR A 100 -10.27 13.69 -14.30
N GLU A 101 -10.44 12.40 -14.63
CA GLU A 101 -11.70 11.86 -15.15
C GLU A 101 -12.81 11.89 -14.11
N ALA A 102 -12.49 11.53 -12.86
CA ALA A 102 -13.44 11.60 -11.74
C ALA A 102 -13.92 13.05 -11.50
N THR A 103 -13.01 14.03 -11.52
CA THR A 103 -13.36 15.45 -11.34
C THR A 103 -14.22 15.96 -12.50
N ALA A 104 -13.83 15.67 -13.74
CA ALA A 104 -14.59 16.06 -14.92
C ALA A 104 -15.99 15.44 -14.98
N TYR A 105 -16.18 14.26 -14.36
CA TYR A 105 -17.51 13.65 -14.22
C TYR A 105 -18.39 14.45 -13.25
N LEU A 106 -17.85 14.89 -12.12
CA LEU A 106 -18.58 15.69 -11.12
C LEU A 106 -19.01 17.04 -11.71
N GLU A 107 -18.10 17.73 -12.40
CA GLU A 107 -18.38 19.03 -13.02
C GLU A 107 -19.51 18.97 -14.06
N ARG A 108 -19.63 17.86 -14.79
CA ARG A 108 -20.70 17.65 -15.77
C ARG A 108 -22.07 17.36 -15.15
N ARG A 109 -22.10 17.07 -13.85
CA ARG A 109 -23.30 16.62 -13.11
C ARG A 109 -23.72 17.61 -12.02
N ALA A 110 -22.91 18.63 -11.75
CA ALA A 110 -23.24 19.80 -10.93
C ALA A 110 -24.18 20.76 -11.70
#